data_AF-A0A850I0I9-F1
#
_entry.id   AF-A0A850I0I9-F1
#
_cell.length_a   1.000
_cell.length_b   1.000
_cell.length_c   1.000
_cell.angle_alpha   90.00
_cell.angle_beta   90.00
_cell.angle_gamma   90.00
#
_symmetry.space_group_name_H-M   'P 1'
#
loop_
_entity.id
_entity.type
_entity.pdbx_description
1 polymer ?
#
loop_
_entity_poly.entity_id
_entity_poly.type
_entity_poly.pdbx_seq_one_letter_code
_entity_poly.pdbx_strand_id
1 'polypeptide(L)'
;MIVGWKWAGDRLRNTGLRVLVCALLSAPTIASAADGQAADGPPATPFVKAQGTRFTLDGRQFFVTGVNNHYLTFGSENEVTRVLDDAVAMGANVVRTFLQPVIGSLDGSMATVWQWKMQADASDLGVKGTYLLYWDDREGGMAINDGANGMQKIDFLVAEASKRHLRLIIAFLDFWDYTGGAQQMRAWYGSQDKSGFFFRDRRTRRDYMTWVRHVVERVNSFTGITYRDDPNIMAWELMNEGNANPESLRLAWTREMSAYVKFLDPNHLVSSGNAGNISASDKLSDLTIPTLDYGTWHGYPLFFNQTVQQFGDTITEFCQLGVRANKPVLLEEFGYARSNPDAAAAYAMWLDKLGRDPDCAGWLVWRLVSRQDSGRFPVDEHDQFDIRNDGSAIWNAFKAATARATRSQETNRAPDNGRKLP
;
A
#
# COMPACT_ATOMS: atom_id res chain seq x y z
N MET A 1 -9.84 -65.90 -3.86
CA MET A 1 -10.03 -65.70 -2.41
C MET A 1 -10.58 -64.30 -2.21
N ILE A 2 -11.92 -64.19 -2.24
CA ILE A 2 -12.79 -63.81 -1.09
C ILE A 2 -12.63 -62.29 -0.78
N VAL A 3 -13.39 -61.43 -1.48
CA VAL A 3 -14.66 -60.75 -1.04
C VAL A 3 -14.30 -59.62 -0.06
N GLY A 4 -14.41 -58.32 -0.37
CA GLY A 4 -15.62 -57.57 -0.77
C GLY A 4 -16.40 -57.15 0.48
N TRP A 5 -17.00 -55.95 0.51
CA TRP A 5 -18.38 -55.67 0.97
C TRP A 5 -18.63 -54.15 1.03
N LYS A 6 -19.41 -53.66 0.05
CA LYS A 6 -20.40 -52.59 0.23
C LYS A 6 -21.61 -53.21 0.93
N TRP A 7 -22.46 -52.42 1.61
CA TRP A 7 -23.92 -52.45 1.42
C TRP A 7 -24.58 -51.21 2.05
N ALA A 8 -25.68 -50.79 1.42
CA ALA A 8 -26.57 -49.70 1.78
C ALA A 8 -27.96 -50.29 2.13
N GLY A 9 -28.82 -49.57 2.85
CA GLY A 9 -30.28 -49.74 2.72
C GLY A 9 -31.10 -49.86 4.00
N ASP A 10 -31.82 -48.78 4.32
CA ASP A 10 -33.29 -48.68 4.37
C ASP A 10 -34.20 -49.52 5.32
N ARG A 11 -35.06 -48.75 6.03
CA ARG A 11 -36.53 -48.90 6.32
C ARG A 11 -37.06 -49.39 7.70
N LEU A 12 -37.70 -48.42 8.39
CA LEU A 12 -39.10 -48.33 8.89
C LEU A 12 -39.69 -49.22 10.02
N ARG A 13 -40.21 -48.49 11.05
CA ARG A 13 -41.55 -48.51 11.72
C ARG A 13 -41.74 -49.06 13.16
N ASN A 14 -42.33 -48.16 13.98
CA ASN A 14 -43.30 -48.30 15.10
C ASN A 14 -42.85 -49.04 16.38
N THR A 15 -43.22 -48.70 17.62
CA THR A 15 -44.30 -47.88 18.23
C THR A 15 -43.97 -47.71 19.72
N GLY A 16 -44.42 -46.63 20.39
CA GLY A 16 -44.31 -46.54 21.86
C GLY A 16 -44.71 -45.19 22.46
N LEU A 17 -46.02 -44.96 22.53
CA LEU A 17 -46.71 -43.78 23.08
C LEU A 17 -46.61 -43.72 24.63
N ARG A 18 -46.29 -42.56 25.22
CA ARG A 18 -46.92 -42.09 26.48
C ARG A 18 -47.05 -40.57 26.49
N VAL A 19 -48.31 -40.16 26.62
CA VAL A 19 -48.84 -38.81 26.72
C VAL A 19 -48.89 -38.39 28.19
N LEU A 20 -48.53 -37.15 28.50
CA LEU A 20 -49.11 -36.41 29.63
C LEU A 20 -49.51 -35.02 29.13
N VAL A 21 -50.80 -34.74 29.17
CA VAL A 21 -51.43 -33.44 28.87
C VAL A 21 -51.59 -32.70 30.19
N CYS A 22 -51.12 -31.46 30.24
CA CYS A 22 -51.72 -30.42 31.08
C CYS A 22 -51.76 -29.12 30.25
N ALA A 23 -52.98 -28.76 29.85
CA ALA A 23 -53.30 -27.52 29.16
C ALA A 23 -53.33 -26.36 30.17
N LEU A 24 -52.75 -25.21 29.81
CA LEU A 24 -53.15 -23.92 30.38
C LEU A 24 -53.15 -22.84 29.30
N LEU A 25 -54.24 -22.07 29.36
CA LEU A 25 -54.78 -21.08 28.44
C LEU A 25 -53.83 -19.93 28.07
N SER A 26 -53.97 -19.50 26.82
CA SER A 26 -53.38 -18.32 26.19
C SER A 26 -53.97 -17.01 26.72
N ALA A 27 -53.08 -16.05 27.03
CA ALA A 27 -53.40 -14.63 27.12
C ALA A 27 -52.47 -13.85 26.17
N PRO A 28 -52.95 -12.86 25.41
CA PRO A 28 -52.09 -12.10 24.51
C PRO A 28 -51.36 -11.02 25.32
N THR A 29 -50.06 -11.20 25.53
CA THR A 29 -49.19 -10.10 25.96
C THR A 29 -48.80 -9.27 24.75
N ILE A 30 -49.29 -8.04 24.70
CA ILE A 30 -48.79 -6.99 23.82
C ILE A 30 -47.36 -6.69 24.28
N ALA A 31 -46.36 -7.20 23.56
CA ALA A 31 -44.98 -6.80 23.76
C ALA A 31 -44.77 -5.46 23.02
N SER A 32 -44.55 -4.40 23.79
CA SER A 32 -44.10 -3.11 23.28
C SER A 32 -42.78 -3.29 22.53
N ALA A 33 -42.65 -2.65 21.37
CA ALA A 33 -41.37 -2.45 20.71
C ALA A 33 -40.43 -1.75 21.68
N ALA A 34 -39.45 -2.49 22.21
CA ALA A 34 -38.28 -1.90 22.81
C ALA A 34 -37.37 -1.49 21.64
N ASP A 35 -37.17 -0.19 21.48
CA ASP A 35 -36.15 0.36 20.61
C ASP A 35 -34.81 -0.30 20.95
N GLY A 36 -34.37 -1.21 20.08
CA GLY A 36 -33.02 -1.72 20.10
C GLY A 36 -32.11 -0.58 19.69
N GLN A 37 -31.55 0.13 20.68
CA GLN A 37 -30.32 0.88 20.48
C GLN A 37 -29.27 -0.13 20.02
N ALA A 38 -29.00 -0.11 18.71
CA ALA A 38 -27.77 -0.66 18.17
C ALA A 38 -26.63 -0.07 19.02
N ALA A 39 -25.78 -0.95 19.54
CA ALA A 39 -24.55 -0.50 20.17
C ALA A 39 -23.80 0.31 19.11
N ASP A 40 -23.74 1.64 19.30
CA ASP A 40 -22.92 2.52 18.48
C ASP A 40 -21.47 2.09 18.69
N GLY A 41 -20.99 1.23 17.78
CA GLY A 41 -19.57 1.07 17.56
C GLY A 41 -18.95 2.43 17.25
N PRO A 42 -17.64 2.62 17.47
CA PRO A 42 -16.98 3.84 17.04
C PRO A 42 -17.33 4.13 15.57
N PRO A 43 -17.59 5.40 15.20
CA PRO A 43 -17.97 5.76 13.83
C PRO A 43 -17.00 5.13 12.84
N ALA A 44 -17.53 4.46 11.81
CA ALA A 44 -16.70 3.88 10.77
C ALA A 44 -15.80 4.97 10.18
N THR A 45 -14.50 4.74 10.21
CA THR A 45 -13.55 5.69 9.65
C THR A 45 -13.79 5.75 8.13
N PRO A 46 -13.94 6.93 7.51
CA PRO A 46 -14.19 7.02 6.07
C PRO A 46 -12.98 6.60 5.22
N PHE A 47 -13.25 6.11 4.01
CA PHE A 47 -12.24 5.95 2.97
C PHE A 47 -11.80 7.29 2.38
N VAL A 48 -10.52 7.40 2.03
CA VAL A 48 -9.99 8.53 1.26
C VAL A 48 -10.55 8.45 -0.17
N LYS A 49 -10.96 9.57 -0.75
CA LYS A 49 -11.51 9.66 -2.13
C LYS A 49 -10.73 10.66 -2.96
N ALA A 50 -10.72 10.47 -4.28
CA ALA A 50 -10.22 11.47 -5.23
C ALA A 50 -11.37 12.38 -5.68
N GLN A 51 -11.13 13.70 -5.70
CA GLN A 51 -12.07 14.70 -6.21
C GLN A 51 -11.30 15.82 -6.93
N GLY A 52 -11.46 15.89 -8.25
CA GLY A 52 -10.65 16.78 -9.08
C GLY A 52 -9.17 16.47 -8.92
N THR A 53 -8.37 17.48 -8.57
CA THR A 53 -6.92 17.35 -8.35
C THR A 53 -6.52 16.99 -6.91
N ARG A 54 -7.48 16.69 -6.04
CA ARG A 54 -7.24 16.53 -4.59
C ARG A 54 -7.74 15.21 -4.07
N PHE A 55 -7.15 14.77 -2.96
CA PHE A 55 -7.77 13.75 -2.12
C PHE A 55 -8.68 14.39 -1.08
N THR A 56 -9.67 13.63 -0.63
CA THR A 56 -10.63 14.03 0.40
C THR A 56 -10.88 12.93 1.41
N LEU A 57 -11.14 13.32 2.66
CA LEU A 57 -11.54 12.46 3.77
C LEU A 57 -12.69 13.15 4.49
N ASP A 58 -13.86 12.52 4.59
CA ASP A 58 -15.11 13.15 5.06
C ASP A 58 -15.44 14.47 4.36
N GLY A 59 -15.25 14.51 3.03
CA GLY A 59 -15.51 15.71 2.22
C GLY A 59 -14.54 16.87 2.45
N ARG A 60 -13.52 16.69 3.30
CA ARG A 60 -12.47 17.68 3.55
C ARG A 60 -11.22 17.33 2.77
N GLN A 61 -10.46 18.33 2.36
CA GLN A 61 -9.18 18.12 1.69
C GLN A 61 -8.24 17.27 2.56
N PHE A 62 -7.70 16.22 1.96
CA PHE A 62 -6.69 15.35 2.53
C PHE A 62 -5.39 15.54 1.74
N PHE A 63 -4.59 16.52 2.11
CA PHE A 63 -3.27 16.71 1.50
C PHE A 63 -2.31 15.66 2.05
N VAL A 64 -1.68 14.88 1.17
CA VAL A 64 -0.79 13.80 1.59
C VAL A 64 0.56 14.38 2.03
N THR A 65 0.96 14.07 3.26
CA THR A 65 2.31 14.30 3.77
C THR A 65 2.81 12.98 4.32
N GLY A 66 3.53 12.23 3.50
CA GLY A 66 3.84 10.84 3.78
C GLY A 66 5.31 10.48 3.69
N VAL A 67 5.55 9.20 3.92
CA VAL A 67 6.89 8.61 3.93
C VAL A 67 6.85 7.22 3.28
N ASN A 68 7.94 6.84 2.64
CA ASN A 68 8.15 5.48 2.17
C ASN A 68 8.99 4.68 3.16
N ASN A 69 8.71 3.39 3.28
CA ASN A 69 9.61 2.43 3.89
C ASN A 69 9.38 1.02 3.31
N HIS A 70 10.42 0.47 2.67
CA HIS A 70 10.34 -0.79 1.94
C HIS A 70 10.38 -2.03 2.85
N TYR A 71 11.00 -1.96 4.04
CA TYR A 71 11.16 -3.13 4.91
C TYR A 71 10.01 -3.36 5.88
N LEU A 72 8.95 -2.56 5.86
CA LEU A 72 7.79 -2.73 6.75
C LEU A 72 7.08 -4.08 6.60
N THR A 73 7.24 -4.74 5.45
CA THR A 73 6.60 -6.02 5.15
C THR A 73 7.37 -7.23 5.68
N PHE A 74 8.62 -7.05 6.12
CA PHE A 74 9.47 -8.14 6.60
C PHE A 74 10.37 -7.85 7.79
N GLY A 75 10.53 -6.58 8.18
CA GLY A 75 11.23 -6.18 9.39
C GLY A 75 10.59 -6.78 10.65
N SER A 76 11.29 -6.70 11.77
CA SER A 76 10.73 -7.12 13.06
C SER A 76 9.56 -6.21 13.47
N GLU A 77 8.70 -6.70 14.36
CA GLU A 77 7.60 -5.89 14.91
C GLU A 77 8.12 -4.59 15.55
N ASN A 78 9.29 -4.64 16.19
CA ASN A 78 9.94 -3.48 16.77
C ASN A 78 10.41 -2.49 15.70
N GLU A 79 11.00 -2.97 14.60
CA GLU A 79 11.43 -2.12 13.48
C GLU A 79 10.24 -1.44 12.80
N VAL A 80 9.16 -2.19 12.56
CA VAL A 80 7.90 -1.67 12.00
C VAL A 80 7.32 -0.59 12.92
N THR A 81 7.15 -0.91 14.20
CA THR A 81 6.58 0.01 15.21
C THR A 81 7.39 1.30 15.29
N ARG A 82 8.72 1.22 15.36
CA ARG A 82 9.59 2.40 15.42
C ARG A 82 9.48 3.30 14.19
N VAL A 83 9.40 2.73 12.99
CA VAL A 83 9.20 3.52 11.76
C VAL A 83 7.84 4.22 11.78
N LEU A 84 6.78 3.54 12.21
CA LEU A 84 5.45 4.14 12.32
C LEU A 84 5.41 5.24 13.39
N ASP A 85 6.08 5.05 14.53
CA ASP A 85 6.23 6.06 15.57
C ASP A 85 6.99 7.29 15.06
N ASP A 86 8.07 7.09 14.30
CA ASP A 86 8.80 8.19 13.66
C ASP A 86 7.95 8.89 12.59
N ALA A 87 7.09 8.18 11.85
CA ALA A 87 6.16 8.79 10.92
C ALA A 87 5.17 9.72 11.65
N VAL A 88 4.62 9.27 12.79
CA VAL A 88 3.77 10.10 13.67
C VAL A 88 4.57 11.30 14.21
N ALA A 89 5.81 11.10 14.66
CA ALA A 89 6.66 12.17 15.19
C ALA A 89 7.02 13.23 14.13
N MET A 90 7.11 12.83 12.86
CA MET A 90 7.23 13.74 11.73
C MET A 90 5.94 14.56 11.51
N GLY A 91 4.79 14.01 11.88
CA GLY A 91 3.46 14.52 11.53
C GLY A 91 2.95 13.99 10.19
N ALA A 92 3.51 12.88 9.69
CA ALA A 92 3.05 12.25 8.47
C ALA A 92 1.64 11.64 8.67
N ASN A 93 0.85 11.60 7.59
CA ASN A 93 -0.50 11.02 7.60
C ASN A 93 -0.63 9.77 6.71
N VAL A 94 0.36 9.51 5.86
CA VAL A 94 0.41 8.34 4.95
C VAL A 94 1.77 7.66 5.03
N VAL A 95 1.78 6.35 5.08
CA VAL A 95 2.97 5.52 4.94
C VAL A 95 2.80 4.63 3.71
N ARG A 96 3.79 4.62 2.82
CA ARG A 96 3.81 3.76 1.64
C ARG A 96 4.81 2.62 1.79
N THR A 97 4.39 1.45 1.35
CA THR A 97 5.23 0.25 1.26
C THR A 97 4.78 -0.62 0.08
N PHE A 98 5.54 -1.68 -0.20
CA PHE A 98 5.22 -2.64 -1.24
C PHE A 98 5.44 -4.07 -0.77
N LEU A 99 4.56 -4.97 -1.21
CA LEU A 99 4.51 -6.33 -0.73
C LEU A 99 5.64 -7.18 -1.33
N GLN A 100 6.47 -7.68 -0.43
CA GLN A 100 7.68 -8.45 -0.66
C GLN A 100 8.03 -9.15 0.68
N PRO A 101 8.94 -10.14 0.76
CA PRO A 101 9.78 -10.71 -0.30
C PRO A 101 9.09 -11.76 -1.19
N VAL A 102 9.66 -11.97 -2.38
CA VAL A 102 9.33 -13.07 -3.30
C VAL A 102 10.56 -13.96 -3.47
N ILE A 103 10.41 -15.27 -3.25
CA ILE A 103 11.52 -16.24 -3.30
C ILE A 103 11.31 -17.33 -4.36
N GLY A 104 12.32 -18.17 -4.58
CA GLY A 104 12.21 -19.41 -5.33
C GLY A 104 11.40 -20.47 -4.59
N SER A 105 11.77 -21.74 -4.68
CA SER A 105 11.15 -22.80 -3.89
C SER A 105 11.87 -22.97 -2.54
N LEU A 106 11.14 -23.50 -1.56
CA LEU A 106 11.66 -23.71 -0.21
C LEU A 106 12.74 -24.80 -0.16
N ASP A 107 12.65 -25.80 -1.03
CA ASP A 107 13.62 -26.89 -1.15
C ASP A 107 14.82 -26.53 -2.07
N GLY A 108 14.76 -25.38 -2.74
CA GLY A 108 15.81 -24.87 -3.63
C GLY A 108 15.79 -25.44 -5.04
N SER A 109 14.80 -26.25 -5.42
CA SER A 109 14.64 -26.75 -6.78
C SER A 109 14.37 -25.60 -7.78
N MET A 110 13.69 -24.55 -7.33
CA MET A 110 13.53 -23.28 -8.02
C MET A 110 14.41 -22.23 -7.34
N ALA A 111 15.39 -21.68 -8.07
CA ALA A 111 16.36 -20.76 -7.49
C ALA A 111 15.72 -19.42 -7.08
N THR A 112 16.18 -18.89 -5.93
CA THR A 112 15.92 -17.50 -5.56
C THR A 112 16.99 -16.61 -6.21
N VAL A 113 16.58 -15.56 -6.92
CA VAL A 113 17.47 -14.72 -7.75
C VAL A 113 18.28 -13.69 -6.95
N TRP A 114 18.09 -13.66 -5.64
CA TRP A 114 18.71 -12.73 -4.72
C TRP A 114 19.10 -13.44 -3.41
N GLN A 115 19.93 -12.79 -2.59
CA GLN A 115 20.49 -13.40 -1.38
C GLN A 115 19.49 -13.37 -0.22
N TRP A 116 18.52 -14.29 -0.19
CA TRP A 116 17.43 -14.24 0.79
C TRP A 116 17.74 -14.81 2.18
N LYS A 117 18.89 -15.49 2.34
CA LYS A 117 19.32 -16.09 3.62
C LYS A 117 20.35 -15.22 4.37
N MET A 118 20.30 -13.91 4.15
CA MET A 118 21.20 -12.93 4.78
C MET A 118 20.84 -12.70 6.26
N GLN A 119 21.86 -12.47 7.09
CA GLN A 119 21.74 -12.13 8.51
C GLN A 119 21.92 -10.61 8.77
N ALA A 120 21.84 -9.80 7.71
CA ALA A 120 21.97 -8.36 7.77
C ALA A 120 20.74 -7.70 8.43
N ASP A 121 20.76 -6.37 8.53
CA ASP A 121 19.60 -5.58 8.96
C ASP A 121 18.48 -5.65 7.90
N ALA A 122 17.23 -5.41 8.30
CA ALA A 122 16.09 -5.49 7.38
C ALA A 122 16.21 -4.47 6.24
N SER A 123 16.80 -3.29 6.51
CA SER A 123 17.11 -2.31 5.47
C SER A 123 18.13 -2.75 4.41
N ASP A 124 18.79 -3.91 4.61
CA ASP A 124 19.84 -4.44 3.74
C ASP A 124 19.69 -5.96 3.54
N LEU A 125 18.59 -6.36 2.89
CA LEU A 125 18.27 -7.75 2.52
C LEU A 125 18.12 -8.76 3.68
N GLY A 126 18.20 -8.30 4.94
CA GLY A 126 18.04 -9.10 6.14
C GLY A 126 16.60 -9.49 6.43
N VAL A 127 15.99 -10.33 5.60
CA VAL A 127 14.57 -10.71 5.72
C VAL A 127 14.29 -11.73 6.82
N LYS A 128 15.33 -12.33 7.41
CA LYS A 128 15.26 -13.23 8.59
C LYS A 128 14.21 -14.34 8.46
N GLY A 129 14.12 -14.95 7.28
CA GLY A 129 13.20 -16.04 6.98
C GLY A 129 11.78 -15.61 6.59
N THR A 130 11.53 -14.31 6.44
CA THR A 130 10.26 -13.78 5.92
C THR A 130 10.18 -13.91 4.40
N TYR A 131 9.02 -14.33 3.91
CA TYR A 131 8.67 -14.32 2.49
C TYR A 131 7.14 -14.32 2.35
N LEU A 132 6.60 -13.62 1.35
CA LEU A 132 5.17 -13.60 1.06
C LEU A 132 4.79 -14.59 -0.04
N LEU A 133 5.61 -14.65 -1.08
CA LEU A 133 5.38 -15.48 -2.26
C LEU A 133 6.56 -16.41 -2.50
N TYR A 134 6.27 -17.63 -2.92
CA TYR A 134 7.28 -18.64 -3.25
C TYR A 134 6.77 -19.55 -4.37
N TRP A 135 7.68 -20.35 -4.94
CA TRP A 135 7.32 -21.41 -5.88
C TRP A 135 7.11 -22.73 -5.13
N ASP A 136 5.92 -23.32 -5.26
CA ASP A 136 5.62 -24.64 -4.72
C ASP A 136 5.76 -25.70 -5.80
N ASP A 137 6.78 -26.54 -5.67
CA ASP A 137 7.06 -27.61 -6.63
C ASP A 137 6.02 -28.72 -6.65
N ARG A 138 5.26 -28.89 -5.56
CA ARG A 138 4.19 -29.90 -5.49
C ARG A 138 3.00 -29.47 -6.33
N GLU A 139 2.69 -28.18 -6.31
CA GLU A 139 1.61 -27.57 -7.08
C GLU A 139 2.09 -27.09 -8.47
N GLY A 140 3.40 -27.04 -8.70
CA GLY A 140 3.99 -26.57 -9.95
C GLY A 140 3.67 -25.10 -10.25
N GLY A 141 3.63 -24.26 -9.22
CA GLY A 141 3.16 -22.87 -9.35
C GLY A 141 3.45 -21.98 -8.15
N MET A 142 3.06 -20.71 -8.28
CA MET A 142 3.12 -19.74 -7.18
C MET A 142 2.27 -20.21 -6.00
N ALA A 143 2.81 -20.06 -4.80
CA ALA A 143 2.09 -20.22 -3.53
C ALA A 143 2.33 -19.01 -2.61
N ILE A 144 1.42 -18.84 -1.65
CA ILE A 144 1.36 -17.70 -0.74
C ILE A 144 1.63 -18.20 0.68
N ASN A 145 2.50 -17.50 1.40
CA ASN A 145 2.76 -17.77 2.81
C ASN A 145 1.80 -16.98 3.71
N ASP A 146 0.74 -17.63 4.20
CA ASP A 146 -0.21 -17.02 5.13
C ASP A 146 0.24 -17.03 6.60
N GLY A 147 1.41 -17.62 6.89
CA GLY A 147 1.90 -17.82 8.24
C GLY A 147 2.47 -16.58 8.92
N ALA A 148 3.01 -16.80 10.12
CA ALA A 148 3.60 -15.78 10.99
C ALA A 148 4.79 -15.04 10.36
N ASN A 149 5.56 -15.70 9.50
CA ASN A 149 6.67 -15.12 8.73
C ASN A 149 6.26 -14.78 7.28
N GLY A 150 4.97 -14.60 7.03
CA GLY A 150 4.39 -14.20 5.76
C GLY A 150 3.33 -13.13 5.96
N MET A 151 2.11 -13.38 5.49
CA MET A 151 1.03 -12.38 5.48
C MET A 151 0.62 -11.85 6.87
N GLN A 152 0.87 -12.58 7.97
CA GLN A 152 0.61 -12.04 9.31
C GLN A 152 1.49 -10.82 9.65
N LYS A 153 2.64 -10.64 8.99
CA LYS A 153 3.43 -9.41 9.12
C LYS A 153 2.74 -8.20 8.48
N ILE A 154 2.01 -8.43 7.39
CA ILE A 154 1.20 -7.39 6.76
C ILE A 154 -0.01 -7.08 7.64
N ASP A 155 -0.62 -8.10 8.25
CA ASP A 155 -1.71 -7.90 9.21
C ASP A 155 -1.27 -7.02 10.38
N PHE A 156 -0.10 -7.32 10.95
CA PHE A 156 0.51 -6.53 12.01
C PHE A 156 0.76 -5.08 11.59
N LEU A 157 1.35 -4.86 10.41
CA LEU A 157 1.57 -3.51 9.86
C LEU A 157 0.28 -2.70 9.76
N VAL A 158 -0.77 -3.29 9.15
CA VAL A 158 -2.08 -2.62 9.00
C VAL A 158 -2.68 -2.28 10.37
N ALA A 159 -2.62 -3.23 11.32
CA ALA A 159 -3.12 -3.01 12.68
C ALA A 159 -2.35 -1.91 13.44
N GLU A 160 -1.02 -1.88 13.34
CA GLU A 160 -0.18 -0.89 14.01
C GLU A 160 -0.27 0.50 13.38
N ALA A 161 -0.44 0.59 12.06
CA ALA A 161 -0.71 1.84 11.37
C ALA A 161 -2.07 2.43 11.82
N SER A 162 -3.09 1.56 11.94
CA SER A 162 -4.42 1.95 12.42
C SER A 162 -4.40 2.56 13.82
N LYS A 163 -3.68 1.93 14.78
CA LYS A 163 -3.50 2.45 16.16
C LYS A 163 -2.89 3.85 16.20
N ARG A 164 -2.18 4.25 15.15
CA ARG A 164 -1.49 5.54 14.99
C ARG A 164 -2.23 6.52 14.09
N HIS A 165 -3.40 6.14 13.59
CA HIS A 165 -4.17 6.92 12.61
C HIS A 165 -3.39 7.24 11.32
N LEU A 166 -2.45 6.38 10.94
CA LEU A 166 -1.73 6.47 9.68
C LEU A 166 -2.53 5.73 8.60
N ARG A 167 -2.58 6.33 7.40
CA ARG A 167 -3.08 5.65 6.21
C ARG A 167 -1.97 4.89 5.50
N LEU A 168 -2.33 3.80 4.83
CA LEU A 168 -1.38 3.00 4.05
C LEU A 168 -1.62 3.10 2.55
N ILE A 169 -0.55 3.32 1.79
CA ILE A 169 -0.50 3.01 0.37
C ILE A 169 0.29 1.70 0.24
N ILE A 170 -0.32 0.69 -0.37
CA ILE A 170 0.28 -0.65 -0.47
C ILE A 170 0.36 -1.04 -1.94
N ALA A 171 1.58 -1.12 -2.47
CA ALA A 171 1.78 -1.71 -3.79
C ALA A 171 1.78 -3.25 -3.68
N PHE A 172 1.07 -3.91 -4.58
CA PHE A 172 0.96 -5.37 -4.54
C PHE A 172 2.29 -6.08 -4.80
N LEU A 173 3.25 -5.46 -5.48
CA LEU A 173 4.50 -6.12 -5.84
C LEU A 173 5.58 -5.07 -6.12
N ASP A 174 6.85 -5.43 -5.95
CA ASP A 174 7.98 -4.66 -6.48
C ASP A 174 8.30 -5.04 -7.92
N PHE A 175 8.60 -4.07 -8.79
CA PHE A 175 9.07 -4.37 -10.15
C PHE A 175 10.52 -4.87 -10.16
N TRP A 176 11.35 -4.35 -9.26
CA TRP A 176 12.77 -4.62 -9.20
C TRP A 176 13.09 -5.97 -8.53
N ASP A 177 14.36 -6.37 -8.57
CA ASP A 177 14.82 -7.63 -7.97
C ASP A 177 15.24 -7.48 -6.49
N TYR A 178 15.06 -6.31 -5.88
CA TYR A 178 15.30 -6.11 -4.44
C TYR A 178 14.30 -6.94 -3.64
N THR A 179 14.78 -8.01 -3.03
CA THR A 179 13.96 -9.07 -2.42
C THR A 179 13.00 -9.80 -3.38
N GLY A 180 13.33 -9.80 -4.68
CA GLY A 180 12.77 -10.68 -5.69
C GLY A 180 11.74 -10.03 -6.62
N GLY A 181 10.63 -9.53 -6.06
CA GLY A 181 9.57 -8.86 -6.81
C GLY A 181 9.08 -9.61 -8.07
N ALA A 182 8.67 -8.84 -9.07
CA ALA A 182 8.28 -9.33 -10.39
C ALA A 182 9.42 -10.07 -11.10
N GLN A 183 10.68 -9.75 -10.78
CA GLN A 183 11.85 -10.40 -11.38
C GLN A 183 12.04 -11.84 -10.91
N GLN A 184 11.65 -12.17 -9.67
CA GLN A 184 11.61 -13.54 -9.18
C GLN A 184 10.44 -14.30 -9.83
N MET A 185 9.27 -13.67 -9.97
CA MET A 185 8.12 -14.29 -10.64
C MET A 185 8.41 -14.61 -12.11
N ARG A 186 9.11 -13.72 -12.82
CA ARG A 186 9.65 -14.00 -14.16
C ARG A 186 10.58 -15.21 -14.14
N ALA A 187 11.48 -15.28 -13.17
CA ALA A 187 12.51 -16.31 -13.08
C ALA A 187 11.94 -17.71 -12.85
N TRP A 188 10.79 -17.84 -12.16
CA TRP A 188 10.07 -19.11 -12.03
C TRP A 188 9.73 -19.76 -13.37
N TYR A 189 9.60 -18.96 -14.42
CA TYR A 189 9.27 -19.41 -15.77
C TYR A 189 10.47 -19.44 -16.73
N GLY A 190 11.70 -19.29 -16.21
CA GLY A 190 12.95 -19.41 -16.97
C GLY A 190 13.22 -18.29 -17.98
N SER A 191 12.39 -17.24 -18.02
CA SER A 191 12.56 -16.13 -18.96
C SER A 191 13.67 -15.19 -18.52
N GLN A 192 14.48 -14.67 -19.43
CA GLN A 192 15.48 -13.62 -19.18
C GLN A 192 14.98 -12.20 -19.52
N ASP A 193 13.78 -12.08 -20.09
CA ASP A 193 13.19 -10.79 -20.44
C ASP A 193 12.66 -10.08 -19.18
N LYS A 194 13.51 -9.22 -18.59
CA LYS A 194 13.24 -8.43 -17.39
C LYS A 194 12.21 -7.31 -17.60
N SER A 195 11.88 -6.96 -18.84
CA SER A 195 11.05 -5.79 -19.15
C SER A 195 9.65 -6.16 -19.65
N GLY A 196 9.51 -7.15 -20.53
CA GLY A 196 8.23 -7.49 -21.16
C GLY A 196 7.54 -8.72 -20.58
N PHE A 197 8.32 -9.72 -20.13
CA PHE A 197 7.79 -11.06 -19.88
C PHE A 197 6.70 -11.08 -18.80
N PHE A 198 6.96 -10.46 -17.65
CA PHE A 198 6.01 -10.41 -16.54
C PHE A 198 4.64 -9.85 -16.97
N PHE A 199 4.64 -8.82 -17.81
CA PHE A 199 3.44 -8.12 -18.25
C PHE A 199 2.67 -8.86 -19.35
N ARG A 200 3.34 -9.71 -20.14
CA ARG A 200 2.73 -10.36 -21.31
C ARG A 200 2.39 -11.84 -21.11
N ASP A 201 3.18 -12.55 -20.31
CA ASP A 201 2.99 -13.98 -20.10
C ASP A 201 1.70 -14.22 -19.30
N ARG A 202 0.88 -15.16 -19.78
CA ARG A 202 -0.42 -15.45 -19.18
C ARG A 202 -0.28 -16.03 -17.77
N ARG A 203 0.84 -16.70 -17.47
CA ARG A 203 1.08 -17.32 -16.17
C ARG A 203 1.40 -16.26 -15.12
N THR A 204 2.34 -15.36 -15.38
CA THR A 204 2.67 -14.25 -14.45
C THR A 204 1.48 -13.32 -14.23
N ARG A 205 0.68 -13.04 -15.28
CA ARG A 205 -0.57 -12.28 -15.14
C ARG A 205 -1.58 -12.99 -14.24
N ARG A 206 -1.81 -14.29 -14.46
CA ARG A 206 -2.70 -15.10 -13.61
C ARG A 206 -2.20 -15.11 -12.17
N ASP A 207 -0.92 -15.35 -11.95
CA ASP A 207 -0.33 -15.42 -10.61
C ASP A 207 -0.47 -14.06 -9.89
N TYR A 208 -0.22 -12.95 -10.59
CA TYR A 208 -0.46 -11.61 -10.06
C TYR A 208 -1.93 -11.40 -9.69
N MET A 209 -2.88 -11.80 -10.54
CA MET A 209 -4.32 -11.68 -10.24
C MET A 209 -4.75 -12.59 -9.06
N THR A 210 -4.15 -13.76 -8.91
CA THR A 210 -4.35 -14.64 -7.74
C THR A 210 -3.85 -13.95 -6.48
N TRP A 211 -2.65 -13.38 -6.55
CA TRP A 211 -2.04 -12.66 -5.44
C TRP A 211 -2.85 -11.41 -5.02
N VAL A 212 -3.23 -10.57 -5.98
CA VAL A 212 -4.07 -9.38 -5.74
C VAL A 212 -5.38 -9.78 -5.05
N ARG A 213 -6.06 -10.82 -5.56
CA ARG A 213 -7.30 -11.30 -4.92
C ARG A 213 -7.05 -11.72 -3.48
N HIS A 214 -6.00 -12.49 -3.25
CA HIS A 214 -5.65 -12.96 -1.91
C HIS A 214 -5.42 -11.81 -0.93
N VAL A 215 -4.67 -10.78 -1.35
CA VAL A 215 -4.42 -9.59 -0.52
C VAL A 215 -5.70 -8.81 -0.25
N VAL A 216 -6.47 -8.48 -1.29
CA VAL A 216 -7.67 -7.65 -1.18
C VAL A 216 -8.76 -8.33 -0.34
N GLU A 217 -8.95 -9.64 -0.50
CA GLU A 217 -9.94 -10.43 0.23
C GLU A 217 -9.42 -10.95 1.58
N ARG A 218 -8.17 -10.63 1.96
CA ARG A 218 -7.58 -11.08 3.22
C ARG A 218 -8.31 -10.50 4.42
N VAL A 219 -8.66 -11.36 5.38
CA VAL A 219 -9.07 -10.93 6.72
C VAL A 219 -7.84 -10.74 7.59
N ASN A 220 -7.66 -9.52 8.09
CA ASN A 220 -6.56 -9.20 9.00
C ASN A 220 -6.70 -10.04 10.29
N SER A 221 -5.68 -10.83 10.62
CA SER A 221 -5.71 -11.71 11.81
C SER A 221 -5.69 -10.97 13.16
N PHE A 222 -5.28 -9.70 13.20
CA PHE A 222 -5.22 -8.87 14.41
C PHE A 222 -6.47 -8.00 14.58
N THR A 223 -7.07 -7.49 13.51
CA THR A 223 -8.24 -6.60 13.57
C THR A 223 -9.56 -7.29 13.24
N GLY A 224 -9.52 -8.43 12.55
CA GLY A 224 -10.71 -9.12 12.04
C GLY A 224 -11.38 -8.43 10.85
N ILE A 225 -10.79 -7.36 10.31
CA ILE A 225 -11.34 -6.59 9.19
C ILE A 225 -10.74 -7.12 7.88
N THR A 226 -11.58 -7.32 6.86
CA THR A 226 -11.10 -7.62 5.51
C THR A 226 -10.38 -6.41 4.92
N TYR A 227 -9.24 -6.58 4.27
CA TYR A 227 -8.45 -5.45 3.76
C TYR A 227 -9.24 -4.51 2.84
N ARG A 228 -10.09 -5.04 1.94
CA ARG A 228 -10.98 -4.21 1.10
C ARG A 228 -12.01 -3.37 1.86
N ASP A 229 -12.26 -3.71 3.11
CA ASP A 229 -13.22 -3.05 4.00
C ASP A 229 -12.50 -2.23 5.10
N ASP A 230 -11.15 -2.17 5.09
CA ASP A 230 -10.34 -1.47 6.10
C ASP A 230 -9.95 -0.05 5.64
N PRO A 231 -10.60 1.01 6.14
CA PRO A 231 -10.34 2.40 5.74
C PRO A 231 -8.97 2.94 6.17
N ASN A 232 -8.17 2.16 6.92
CA ASN A 232 -6.78 2.51 7.19
C ASN A 232 -5.89 2.31 5.96
N ILE A 233 -6.32 1.51 4.99
CA ILE A 233 -5.70 1.50 3.67
C ILE A 233 -6.29 2.69 2.90
N MET A 234 -5.43 3.54 2.36
CA MET A 234 -5.82 4.67 1.52
C MET A 234 -5.93 4.24 0.07
N ALA A 235 -4.93 3.49 -0.43
CA ALA A 235 -4.87 3.11 -1.82
C ALA A 235 -4.14 1.79 -2.03
N TRP A 236 -4.58 1.08 -3.07
CA TRP A 236 -3.85 0.01 -3.71
C TRP A 236 -2.99 0.56 -4.84
N GLU A 237 -1.78 0.04 -4.97
CA GLU A 237 -0.97 0.29 -6.16
C GLU A 237 -0.65 -1.01 -6.87
N LEU A 238 -0.66 -0.96 -8.20
CA LEU A 238 -0.45 -2.16 -8.98
C LEU A 238 0.96 -2.73 -8.77
N MET A 239 1.98 -1.88 -8.81
CA MET A 239 3.37 -2.30 -8.67
C MET A 239 4.25 -1.10 -8.37
N ASN A 240 5.22 -1.26 -7.45
CA ASN A 240 6.27 -0.27 -7.30
C ASN A 240 7.10 -0.18 -8.60
N GLU A 241 7.12 1.00 -9.22
CA GLU A 241 7.87 1.32 -10.44
C GLU A 241 7.67 0.36 -11.61
N GLY A 242 6.47 -0.22 -11.76
CA GLY A 242 6.16 -1.14 -12.86
C GLY A 242 6.46 -0.53 -14.23
N ASN A 243 7.45 -1.08 -14.95
CA ASN A 243 7.95 -0.50 -16.20
C ASN A 243 8.18 -1.53 -17.32
N ALA A 244 7.16 -1.73 -18.17
CA ALA A 244 7.25 -2.60 -19.33
C ALA A 244 7.66 -1.86 -20.60
N ASN A 245 8.44 -2.53 -21.45
CA ASN A 245 8.73 -2.08 -22.81
C ASN A 245 8.10 -3.03 -23.85
N PRO A 246 7.42 -2.51 -24.88
CA PRO A 246 7.10 -1.09 -25.11
C PRO A 246 6.06 -0.55 -24.12
N GLU A 247 5.94 0.78 -23.99
CA GLU A 247 4.98 1.43 -23.10
C GLU A 247 3.52 0.98 -23.33
N SER A 248 3.16 0.68 -24.58
CA SER A 248 1.81 0.17 -24.91
C SER A 248 1.49 -1.16 -24.21
N LEU A 249 2.49 -2.01 -23.97
CA LEU A 249 2.33 -3.23 -23.17
C LEU A 249 2.07 -2.89 -21.70
N ARG A 250 2.81 -1.92 -21.14
CA ARG A 250 2.64 -1.43 -19.77
C ARG A 250 1.23 -0.89 -19.57
N LEU A 251 0.78 0.03 -20.44
CA LEU A 251 -0.56 0.62 -20.37
C LEU A 251 -1.69 -0.39 -20.52
N ALA A 252 -1.54 -1.39 -21.40
CA ALA A 252 -2.52 -2.46 -21.56
C ALA A 252 -2.63 -3.30 -20.28
N TRP A 253 -1.50 -3.67 -19.69
CA TRP A 253 -1.45 -4.41 -18.41
C TRP A 253 -2.03 -3.58 -17.26
N THR A 254 -1.64 -2.30 -17.14
CA THR A 254 -2.14 -1.38 -16.11
C THR A 254 -3.66 -1.24 -16.19
N ARG A 255 -4.22 -1.12 -17.40
CA ARG A 255 -5.67 -1.04 -17.61
C ARG A 255 -6.39 -2.29 -17.14
N GLU A 256 -5.86 -3.46 -17.48
CA GLU A 256 -6.44 -4.75 -17.08
C GLU A 256 -6.39 -4.94 -15.55
N MET A 257 -5.22 -4.72 -14.94
CA MET A 257 -5.02 -5.00 -13.53
C MET A 257 -5.74 -4.00 -12.63
N SER A 258 -5.77 -2.71 -12.97
CA SER A 258 -6.57 -1.72 -12.23
C SER A 258 -8.06 -2.01 -12.30
N ALA A 259 -8.58 -2.44 -13.44
CA ALA A 259 -9.97 -2.85 -13.57
C ALA A 259 -10.29 -4.09 -12.70
N TYR A 260 -9.35 -5.04 -12.61
CA TYR A 260 -9.49 -6.20 -11.75
C TYR A 260 -9.47 -5.84 -10.26
N VAL A 261 -8.58 -4.93 -9.82
CA VAL A 261 -8.58 -4.42 -8.45
C VAL A 261 -9.91 -3.74 -8.12
N LYS A 262 -10.39 -2.83 -8.99
CA LYS A 262 -11.69 -2.15 -8.80
C LYS A 262 -12.88 -3.10 -8.77
N PHE A 263 -12.80 -4.23 -9.48
CA PHE A 263 -13.83 -5.26 -9.43
C PHE A 263 -13.87 -5.97 -8.06
N LEU A 264 -12.71 -6.22 -7.45
CA LEU A 264 -12.61 -6.85 -6.12
C LEU A 264 -12.92 -5.86 -4.99
N ASP A 265 -12.56 -4.59 -5.19
CA ASP A 265 -12.60 -3.53 -4.19
C ASP A 265 -13.07 -2.21 -4.81
N PRO A 266 -14.36 -1.85 -4.64
CA PRO A 266 -14.89 -0.57 -5.09
C PRO A 266 -14.66 0.57 -4.09
N ASN A 267 -14.08 0.31 -2.91
CA ASN A 267 -13.95 1.28 -1.82
C ASN A 267 -12.65 2.09 -1.94
N HIS A 268 -11.53 1.40 -2.17
CA HIS A 268 -10.19 2.00 -2.14
C HIS A 268 -9.81 2.72 -3.44
N LEU A 269 -8.91 3.69 -3.30
CA LEU A 269 -8.22 4.30 -4.44
C LEU A 269 -7.26 3.29 -5.09
N VAL A 270 -7.03 3.45 -6.39
CA VAL A 270 -6.09 2.66 -7.17
C VAL A 270 -5.17 3.58 -7.96
N SER A 271 -3.87 3.35 -7.87
CA SER A 271 -2.86 3.93 -8.77
C SER A 271 -1.96 2.86 -9.37
N SER A 272 -1.13 3.25 -10.34
CA SER A 272 -0.21 2.33 -11.00
C SER A 272 1.07 2.08 -10.20
N GLY A 273 1.52 3.05 -9.40
CA GLY A 273 2.85 3.04 -8.77
C GLY A 273 4.00 3.27 -9.75
N ASN A 274 3.71 3.72 -10.98
CA ASN A 274 4.73 4.00 -11.98
C ASN A 274 5.51 5.29 -11.64
N ALA A 275 6.83 5.30 -11.91
CA ALA A 275 7.69 6.45 -11.64
C ALA A 275 7.39 7.71 -12.50
N GLY A 276 6.43 7.66 -13.43
CA GLY A 276 5.96 8.81 -14.22
C GLY A 276 6.92 9.29 -15.32
N ASN A 277 8.13 8.73 -15.39
CA ASN A 277 9.23 9.03 -16.32
C ASN A 277 9.35 10.51 -16.71
N ILE A 278 10.15 11.27 -15.95
CA ILE A 278 10.42 12.70 -16.16
C ILE A 278 10.94 13.02 -17.57
N SER A 279 11.52 12.05 -18.27
CA SER A 279 12.05 12.23 -19.64
C SER A 279 11.08 11.81 -20.75
N ALA A 280 9.91 11.27 -20.42
CA ALA A 280 8.92 10.87 -21.43
C ALA A 280 8.23 12.08 -22.06
N SER A 281 7.86 11.96 -23.34
CA SER A 281 6.99 12.96 -24.00
C SER A 281 5.59 12.95 -23.43
N ASP A 282 5.06 11.75 -23.14
CA ASP A 282 3.72 11.52 -22.60
C ASP A 282 3.78 11.19 -21.10
N LYS A 283 4.32 12.11 -20.31
CA LYS A 283 4.38 11.99 -18.84
C LYS A 283 3.00 11.67 -18.28
N LEU A 284 2.94 10.71 -17.34
CA LEU A 284 1.70 10.25 -16.71
C LEU A 284 0.64 9.74 -17.70
N SER A 285 1.05 9.07 -18.77
CA SER A 285 0.15 8.40 -19.73
C SER A 285 -0.88 7.46 -19.07
N ASP A 286 -0.56 6.93 -17.89
CA ASP A 286 -1.43 6.13 -17.02
C ASP A 286 -2.73 6.84 -16.65
N LEU A 287 -2.72 8.17 -16.51
CA LEU A 287 -3.90 8.94 -16.11
C LEU A 287 -5.05 8.82 -17.11
N THR A 288 -4.77 8.41 -18.35
CA THR A 288 -5.79 8.10 -19.38
C THR A 288 -6.64 6.86 -19.04
N ILE A 289 -6.22 6.04 -18.08
CA ILE A 289 -6.92 4.83 -17.65
C ILE A 289 -8.01 5.21 -16.64
N PRO A 290 -9.30 4.93 -16.90
CA PRO A 290 -10.41 5.41 -16.06
C PRO A 290 -10.47 4.74 -14.68
N THR A 291 -9.88 3.55 -14.53
CA THR A 291 -9.83 2.78 -13.28
C THR A 291 -8.68 3.16 -12.35
N LEU A 292 -7.81 4.11 -12.77
CA LEU A 292 -6.84 4.74 -11.88
C LEU A 292 -7.41 6.06 -11.36
N ASP A 293 -7.45 6.23 -10.04
CA ASP A 293 -8.03 7.41 -9.40
C ASP A 293 -7.05 8.58 -9.32
N TYR A 294 -5.74 8.29 -9.28
CA TYR A 294 -4.67 9.29 -9.19
C TYR A 294 -3.40 8.81 -9.90
N GLY A 295 -2.53 9.75 -10.24
CA GLY A 295 -1.24 9.49 -10.87
C GLY A 295 -0.10 9.60 -9.87
N THR A 296 0.96 8.85 -10.10
CA THR A 296 2.18 8.88 -9.29
C THR A 296 3.38 9.17 -10.16
N TRP A 297 4.39 9.78 -9.55
CA TRP A 297 5.70 9.96 -10.17
C TRP A 297 6.77 10.01 -9.10
N HIS A 298 7.98 9.60 -9.48
CA HIS A 298 9.13 9.52 -8.58
C HIS A 298 10.22 10.49 -9.04
N GLY A 299 10.88 11.14 -8.08
CA GLY A 299 11.73 12.28 -8.31
C GLY A 299 13.10 12.18 -7.64
N TYR A 300 14.12 11.82 -8.41
CA TYR A 300 15.50 11.73 -7.93
C TYR A 300 16.40 12.63 -8.77
N PRO A 301 16.60 13.91 -8.40
CA PRO A 301 17.30 14.90 -9.24
C PRO A 301 18.67 14.42 -9.73
N LEU A 302 19.38 13.65 -8.90
CA LEU A 302 20.67 13.03 -9.23
C LEU A 302 20.59 12.15 -10.49
N PHE A 303 19.57 11.28 -10.58
CA PHE A 303 19.43 10.32 -11.68
C PHE A 303 19.02 10.99 -13.00
N PHE A 304 18.45 12.19 -12.93
CA PHE A 304 18.02 12.97 -14.08
C PHE A 304 18.90 14.18 -14.37
N ASN A 305 20.03 14.32 -13.67
CA ASN A 305 20.96 15.46 -13.78
C ASN A 305 20.25 16.83 -13.65
N GLN A 306 19.30 16.92 -12.74
CA GLN A 306 18.56 18.15 -12.45
C GLN A 306 19.17 18.89 -11.27
N THR A 307 19.26 20.21 -11.39
CA THR A 307 19.52 21.10 -10.26
C THR A 307 18.32 21.16 -9.31
N VAL A 308 18.55 21.65 -8.09
CA VAL A 308 17.49 21.83 -7.08
C VAL A 308 16.33 22.68 -7.62
N GLN A 309 16.63 23.74 -8.36
CA GLN A 309 15.62 24.60 -8.98
C GLN A 309 14.84 23.87 -10.09
N GLN A 310 15.54 23.16 -10.98
CA GLN A 310 14.90 22.42 -12.07
C GLN A 310 13.97 21.32 -11.56
N PHE A 311 14.34 20.64 -10.48
CA PHE A 311 13.42 19.69 -9.84
C PHE A 311 12.19 20.40 -9.26
N GLY A 312 12.39 21.57 -8.65
CA GLY A 312 11.28 22.42 -8.21
C GLY A 312 10.34 22.81 -9.35
N ASP A 313 10.83 23.05 -10.56
CA ASP A 313 10.00 23.34 -11.73
C ASP A 313 9.29 22.09 -12.25
N THR A 314 9.96 20.93 -12.19
CA THR A 314 9.37 19.61 -12.50
C THR A 314 8.18 19.30 -11.58
N ILE A 315 8.29 19.60 -10.29
CA ILE A 315 7.17 19.47 -9.34
C ILE A 315 5.93 20.22 -9.84
N THR A 316 6.09 21.47 -10.26
CA THR A 316 4.98 22.29 -10.78
C THR A 316 4.41 21.69 -12.07
N GLU A 317 5.26 21.19 -12.98
CA GLU A 317 4.82 20.52 -14.21
C GLU A 317 3.90 19.32 -13.91
N PHE A 318 4.27 18.47 -12.95
CA PHE A 318 3.49 17.29 -12.58
C PHE A 318 2.17 17.63 -11.89
N CYS A 319 2.12 18.67 -11.05
CA CYS A 319 0.84 19.13 -10.49
C CYS A 319 -0.10 19.65 -11.59
N GLN A 320 0.43 20.36 -12.60
CA GLN A 320 -0.35 20.81 -13.77
C GLN A 320 -0.83 19.66 -14.66
N LEU A 321 -0.08 18.55 -14.76
CA LEU A 321 -0.55 17.33 -15.43
C LEU A 321 -1.80 16.77 -14.73
N GLY A 322 -1.86 16.83 -13.40
CA GLY A 322 -3.05 16.45 -12.63
C GLY A 322 -4.27 17.30 -12.98
N VAL A 323 -4.10 18.62 -13.13
CA VAL A 323 -5.16 19.54 -13.58
C VAL A 323 -5.68 19.13 -14.97
N ARG A 324 -4.78 18.86 -15.92
CA ARG A 324 -5.16 18.43 -17.28
C ARG A 324 -5.93 17.12 -17.29
N ALA A 325 -5.58 16.19 -16.40
CA ALA A 325 -6.26 14.90 -16.26
C ALA A 325 -7.50 14.96 -15.36
N ASN A 326 -7.74 16.07 -14.66
CA ASN A 326 -8.72 16.20 -13.59
C ASN A 326 -8.62 15.06 -12.55
N LYS A 327 -7.38 14.72 -12.17
CA LYS A 327 -7.03 13.68 -11.19
C LYS A 327 -5.91 14.18 -10.27
N PRO A 328 -5.85 13.72 -9.01
CA PRO A 328 -4.73 14.02 -8.15
C PRO A 328 -3.43 13.45 -8.72
N VAL A 329 -2.32 14.14 -8.49
CA VAL A 329 -0.96 13.64 -8.80
C VAL A 329 -0.10 13.74 -7.56
N LEU A 330 0.55 12.62 -7.23
CA LEU A 330 1.33 12.44 -6.02
C LEU A 330 2.82 12.32 -6.37
N LEU A 331 3.67 13.17 -5.79
CA LEU A 331 5.11 12.94 -5.77
C LEU A 331 5.37 11.82 -4.76
N GLU A 332 5.35 10.59 -5.24
CA GLU A 332 5.22 9.40 -4.40
C GLU A 332 6.55 8.85 -3.89
N GLU A 333 7.64 9.19 -4.57
CA GLU A 333 8.98 9.05 -4.04
C GLU A 333 9.83 10.24 -4.47
N PHE A 334 10.69 10.69 -3.58
CA PHE A 334 11.76 11.63 -3.95
C PHE A 334 12.87 11.60 -2.92
N GLY A 335 14.09 11.82 -3.41
CA GLY A 335 15.29 11.76 -2.59
C GLY A 335 16.36 12.72 -3.10
N TYR A 336 17.02 13.37 -2.16
CA TYR A 336 18.21 14.19 -2.37
C TYR A 336 19.18 13.89 -1.23
N ALA A 337 20.39 13.49 -1.60
CA ALA A 337 21.36 12.87 -0.69
C ALA A 337 21.60 13.76 0.54
N ARG A 338 21.57 13.16 1.72
CA ARG A 338 21.79 13.86 3.00
C ARG A 338 23.19 14.45 3.14
N SER A 339 24.15 13.99 2.33
CA SER A 339 25.50 14.55 2.23
C SER A 339 25.57 15.86 1.47
N ASN A 340 24.54 16.20 0.68
CA ASN A 340 24.50 17.48 -0.01
C ASN A 340 24.36 18.61 1.03
N PRO A 341 25.23 19.64 0.99
CA PRO A 341 25.26 20.69 2.01
C PRO A 341 23.97 21.53 2.01
N ASP A 342 23.26 21.57 0.88
CA ASP A 342 22.02 22.31 0.69
C ASP A 342 20.76 21.44 0.85
N ALA A 343 20.87 20.17 1.26
CA ALA A 343 19.75 19.23 1.26
C ALA A 343 18.53 19.72 2.06
N ALA A 344 18.75 20.24 3.27
CA ALA A 344 17.65 20.76 4.09
C ALA A 344 16.94 21.96 3.43
N ALA A 345 17.68 22.84 2.75
CA ALA A 345 17.13 23.98 2.05
C ALA A 345 16.36 23.54 0.78
N ALA A 346 16.90 22.57 0.04
CA ALA A 346 16.26 21.97 -1.12
C ALA A 346 14.91 21.34 -0.75
N TYR A 347 14.89 20.48 0.28
CA TYR A 347 13.65 19.90 0.79
C TYR A 347 12.66 20.97 1.25
N ALA A 348 13.10 21.97 2.01
CA ALA A 348 12.21 23.05 2.45
C ALA A 348 11.56 23.79 1.27
N MET A 349 12.33 24.07 0.21
CA MET A 349 11.83 24.73 -1.00
C MET A 349 10.78 23.86 -1.73
N TRP A 350 11.09 22.59 -1.98
CA TRP A 350 10.18 21.68 -2.69
C TRP A 350 8.88 21.44 -1.92
N LEU A 351 8.98 21.19 -0.61
CA LEU A 351 7.83 20.96 0.27
C LEU A 351 6.95 22.20 0.41
N ASP A 352 7.53 23.40 0.41
CA ASP A 352 6.79 24.65 0.41
C ASP A 352 6.04 24.87 -0.91
N LYS A 353 6.67 24.57 -2.05
CA LYS A 353 6.03 24.62 -3.37
C LYS A 353 4.84 23.65 -3.44
N LEU A 354 5.03 22.39 -3.06
CA LEU A 354 3.97 21.39 -2.99
C LEU A 354 2.82 21.80 -2.06
N GLY A 355 3.13 22.35 -0.88
CA GLY A 355 2.12 22.69 0.12
C GLY A 355 1.35 23.98 -0.16
N ARG A 356 1.86 24.87 -1.02
CA ARG A 356 1.20 26.13 -1.40
C ARG A 356 0.40 26.01 -2.69
N ASP A 357 0.76 25.07 -3.55
CA ASP A 357 0.08 24.86 -4.82
C ASP A 357 -1.23 24.08 -4.58
N PRO A 358 -2.40 24.68 -4.83
CA PRO A 358 -3.70 24.06 -4.60
C PRO A 358 -4.01 22.88 -5.54
N ASP A 359 -3.20 22.68 -6.58
CA ASP A 359 -3.31 21.60 -7.57
C ASP A 359 -2.40 20.40 -7.26
N CYS A 360 -1.48 20.54 -6.31
CA CYS A 360 -0.69 19.41 -5.83
C CYS A 360 -1.47 18.59 -4.80
N ALA A 361 -1.43 17.25 -4.93
CA ALA A 361 -2.18 16.36 -4.03
C ALA A 361 -1.40 15.95 -2.77
N GLY A 362 -0.08 16.08 -2.80
CA GLY A 362 0.80 15.77 -1.68
C GLY A 362 2.13 15.18 -2.10
N TRP A 363 2.82 14.57 -1.14
CA TRP A 363 4.16 14.01 -1.32
C TRP A 363 4.43 12.85 -0.35
N LEU A 364 5.33 11.95 -0.75
CA LEU A 364 5.92 10.94 0.12
C LEU A 364 7.43 10.88 -0.10
N VAL A 365 8.21 11.12 0.95
CA VAL A 365 9.68 11.11 0.84
C VAL A 365 10.22 9.69 0.80
N TRP A 366 11.20 9.44 -0.06
CA TRP A 366 12.05 8.25 0.01
C TRP A 366 13.32 8.61 0.78
N ARG A 367 13.59 8.03 1.96
CA ARG A 367 12.69 7.15 2.74
C ARG A 367 12.84 7.45 4.21
N LEU A 368 11.78 7.28 4.99
CA LEU A 368 11.89 7.35 6.44
C LEU A 368 12.49 6.05 6.95
N VAL A 369 13.55 6.16 7.75
CA VAL A 369 14.12 5.01 8.45
C VAL A 369 14.19 5.26 9.94
N SER A 370 14.03 4.19 10.71
CA SER A 370 14.27 4.18 12.14
C SER A 370 15.41 3.22 12.50
N ARG A 371 15.77 3.18 13.79
CA ARG A 371 16.79 2.26 14.29
C ARG A 371 16.35 0.81 14.05
N GLN A 372 17.25 0.05 13.44
CA GLN A 372 17.11 -1.40 13.26
C GLN A 372 17.24 -2.10 14.61
N ASP A 373 16.99 -3.41 14.66
CA ASP A 373 17.17 -4.19 15.90
C ASP A 373 18.61 -4.16 16.44
N SER A 374 19.58 -3.86 15.56
CA SER A 374 20.98 -3.57 15.94
C SER A 374 21.14 -2.28 16.77
N GLY A 375 20.09 -1.48 16.93
CA GLY A 375 20.10 -0.18 17.63
C GLY A 375 20.66 0.99 16.80
N ARG A 376 21.10 0.71 15.56
CA ARG A 376 21.66 1.71 14.64
C ARG A 376 20.65 2.09 13.57
N PHE A 377 20.76 3.30 13.05
CA PHE A 377 20.07 3.63 11.80
C PHE A 377 20.68 2.82 10.65
N PRO A 378 19.91 2.55 9.58
CA PRO A 378 20.43 1.98 8.36
C PRO A 378 21.68 2.69 7.86
N VAL A 379 22.56 1.91 7.25
CA VAL A 379 23.72 2.42 6.53
C VAL A 379 23.34 2.49 5.06
N ASP A 380 23.26 3.71 4.54
CA ASP A 380 23.06 4.00 3.12
C ASP A 380 24.25 4.85 2.68
N GLU A 381 25.23 4.18 2.06
CA GLU A 381 26.45 4.80 1.56
C GLU A 381 26.34 5.22 0.09
N HIS A 382 25.36 4.68 -0.63
CA HIS A 382 25.20 4.88 -2.07
C HIS A 382 24.39 6.13 -2.39
N ASP A 383 23.10 6.12 -2.05
CA ASP A 383 22.16 7.18 -2.42
C ASP A 383 22.02 8.22 -1.31
N GLN A 384 22.09 7.74 -0.06
CA GLN A 384 22.02 8.54 1.16
C GLN A 384 20.70 9.33 1.28
N PHE A 385 19.59 8.74 0.84
CA PHE A 385 18.25 9.34 0.87
C PHE A 385 17.52 9.16 2.21
N ASP A 386 18.08 8.40 3.15
CA ASP A 386 17.51 8.16 4.47
C ASP A 386 17.17 9.46 5.23
N ILE A 387 15.90 9.60 5.59
CA ILE A 387 15.39 10.58 6.55
C ILE A 387 15.32 9.91 7.93
N ARG A 388 15.85 10.58 8.95
CA ARG A 388 15.98 10.02 10.31
C ARG A 388 15.34 10.96 11.32
N ASN A 389 14.69 10.40 12.34
CA ASN A 389 14.28 11.16 13.50
C ASN A 389 15.50 11.44 14.40
N ASP A 390 16.35 12.37 13.97
CA ASP A 390 17.63 12.69 14.59
C ASP A 390 17.79 14.18 14.94
N GLY A 391 16.74 14.98 14.75
CA GLY A 391 16.76 16.42 15.01
C GLY A 391 17.56 17.24 13.99
N SER A 392 18.03 16.61 12.90
CA SER A 392 18.76 17.30 11.83
C SER A 392 17.91 18.38 11.14
N ALA A 393 18.58 19.26 10.39
CA ALA A 393 17.90 20.27 9.59
C ALA A 393 16.95 19.66 8.54
N ILE A 394 17.32 18.50 7.97
CA ILE A 394 16.48 17.76 7.04
C ILE A 394 15.20 17.28 7.74
N TRP A 395 15.32 16.61 8.89
CA TRP A 395 14.18 16.17 9.70
C TRP A 395 13.24 17.33 10.04
N ASN A 396 13.81 18.45 10.49
CA ASN A 396 13.03 19.63 10.86
C ASN A 396 12.32 20.29 9.65
N ALA A 397 12.88 20.20 8.45
CA ALA A 397 12.21 20.68 7.23
C ALA A 397 10.92 19.90 6.96
N PHE A 398 10.94 18.57 7.09
CA PHE A 398 9.76 17.71 6.95
C PHE A 398 8.73 17.96 8.06
N LYS A 399 9.17 18.00 9.32
CA LYS A 399 8.28 18.35 10.46
C LYS A 399 7.60 19.71 10.29
N ALA A 400 8.32 20.68 9.74
CA ALA A 400 7.74 21.99 9.48
C ALA A 400 6.71 21.94 8.33
N ALA A 401 6.96 21.12 7.30
CA ALA A 401 6.05 20.95 6.17
C ALA A 401 4.75 20.25 6.54
N THR A 402 4.81 19.15 7.30
CA THR A 402 3.63 18.45 7.83
C THR A 402 2.78 19.39 8.69
N ALA A 403 3.40 20.12 9.62
CA ALA A 403 2.70 21.07 10.48
C ALA A 403 2.04 22.22 9.69
N ARG A 404 2.63 22.66 8.57
CA ARG A 404 2.00 23.64 7.66
C ARG A 404 0.78 23.05 6.98
N ALA A 405 0.87 21.83 6.44
CA ALA A 405 -0.24 21.15 5.78
C ALA A 405 -1.44 20.95 6.73
N THR A 406 -1.18 20.52 7.97
CA THR A 406 -2.23 20.37 9.00
C THR A 406 -2.94 21.69 9.30
N ARG A 407 -2.18 22.78 9.50
CA ARG A 407 -2.79 24.10 9.76
C ARG A 407 -3.65 24.59 8.61
N SER A 408 -3.20 24.41 7.36
CA SER A 408 -3.99 24.78 6.18
C SER A 408 -5.31 24.00 6.10
N GLN A 409 -5.32 22.72 6.51
CA GLN A 409 -6.52 21.91 6.59
C GLN A 409 -7.46 22.38 7.71
N GLU A 410 -6.92 22.89 8.83
CA GLU A 410 -7.70 23.42 9.95
C GLU A 410 -8.28 24.82 9.69
N THR A 411 -7.55 25.71 9.00
CA THR A 411 -8.08 27.04 8.65
C THR A 411 -9.26 26.97 7.71
N ASN A 412 -9.31 25.94 6.85
CA ASN A 412 -10.48 25.63 6.01
C ASN A 412 -11.66 25.03 6.81
N ARG A 413 -11.54 24.81 8.14
CA ARG A 413 -12.64 24.36 9.02
C ARG A 413 -13.46 25.51 9.60
N ALA A 414 -12.99 26.75 9.55
CA ALA A 414 -13.76 27.87 10.10
C ALA A 414 -15.00 28.10 9.23
N PRO A 415 -16.23 28.11 9.80
CA PRO A 415 -17.41 28.44 9.02
C PRO A 415 -17.26 29.85 8.47
N ASP A 416 -17.57 30.01 7.19
CA ASP A 416 -17.78 31.32 6.57
C ASP A 416 -18.96 31.99 7.28
N ASN A 417 -18.67 32.64 8.41
CA ASN A 417 -19.60 33.52 9.08
C ASN A 417 -19.79 34.72 8.16
N GLY A 418 -20.77 34.56 7.27
CA GLY A 418 -21.04 35.42 6.13
C GLY A 418 -20.75 36.88 6.44
N ARG A 419 -19.70 37.38 5.79
CA ARG A 419 -19.58 38.82 5.55
C ARG A 419 -20.72 39.21 4.62
N LYS A 420 -21.84 39.65 5.22
CA LYS A 420 -22.71 40.62 4.57
C LYS A 420 -21.83 41.83 4.25
N LEU A 421 -21.55 42.02 2.96
CA LEU A 421 -20.98 43.25 2.45
C LEU A 421 -21.96 44.40 2.72
N PRO A 422 -21.46 45.61 3.02
CA PRO A 422 -22.25 46.76 3.43
C PRO A 422 -23.23 47.26 2.35
#